data_AF-A0A4Q3TDU6-F1
#
_entry.id   AF-A0A4Q3TDU6-F1
#
_cell.length_a   1.000
_cell.length_b   1.000
_cell.length_c   1.000
_cell.angle_alpha   90.00
_cell.angle_beta   90.00
_cell.angle_gamma   90.00
#
_symmetry.space_group_name_H-M   'P 1'
#
loop_
_entity.id
_entity.type
_entity.pdbx_description
1 polymer ?
#
loop_
_entity_poly.entity_id
_entity_poly.type
_entity_poly.pdbx_seq_one_letter_code
_entity_poly.pdbx_strand_id
1 'polypeptide(L)'
;MSAFQTEKVLTVHHWTDQLFSFTTTRDTAFRFVNGQFTMIGLPVNGKPLLRAYSIASANHEEMLEFFSIKVPEGPLTSRLQHLQPGDDLIVGRKPTGTLLLQNLLPGGTLWMLATGTGLAPFLSLIKDPETYERFAKVVIVHGCRTQAELAYRQLFEHELHEHEYLGELTRNQLLYYPTVTREKFRNEGRITELMASGKLYSDLNLPPAALDNDRFMICG
;
A
#
# COMPACT_ATOMS: atom_id res chain seq x y z
N MET A 1 -12.05 -12.64 24.95
CA MET A 1 -12.21 -12.62 23.47
C MET A 1 -10.92 -13.16 22.85
N SER A 2 -11.03 -14.01 21.82
CA SER A 2 -9.86 -14.51 21.07
C SER A 2 -9.08 -13.33 20.47
N ALA A 3 -7.74 -13.39 20.46
CA ALA A 3 -6.89 -12.35 19.87
C ALA A 3 -7.00 -12.29 18.33
N PHE A 4 -7.57 -13.33 17.73
CA PHE A 4 -7.69 -13.52 16.28
C PHE A 4 -9.13 -13.80 15.87
N GLN A 5 -9.44 -13.47 14.62
CA GLN A 5 -10.65 -13.86 13.90
C GLN A 5 -10.26 -14.62 12.62
N THR A 6 -11.23 -15.32 12.05
CA THR A 6 -11.05 -16.01 10.77
C THR A 6 -11.85 -15.26 9.72
N GLU A 7 -11.19 -14.91 8.63
CA GLU A 7 -11.80 -14.31 7.44
C GLU A 7 -11.72 -15.27 6.27
N LYS A 8 -12.66 -15.15 5.32
CA LYS A 8 -12.68 -15.93 4.09
C LYS A 8 -12.02 -15.17 2.97
N VAL A 9 -11.11 -15.81 2.25
CA VAL A 9 -10.53 -15.27 1.02
C VAL A 9 -11.62 -15.14 -0.04
N LEU A 10 -11.70 -13.98 -0.69
CA LEU A 10 -12.72 -13.68 -1.70
C LEU A 10 -12.11 -13.67 -3.10
N THR A 11 -11.02 -12.93 -3.29
CA THR A 11 -10.31 -12.86 -4.57
C THR A 11 -8.80 -13.01 -4.36
N VAL A 12 -8.12 -13.52 -5.39
CA VAL A 12 -6.66 -13.64 -5.44
C VAL A 12 -6.21 -13.19 -6.82
N HIS A 13 -5.25 -12.27 -6.87
CA HIS A 13 -4.67 -11.77 -8.10
C HIS A 13 -3.13 -11.85 -8.04
N HIS A 14 -2.52 -12.54 -8.99
CA HIS A 14 -1.06 -12.64 -9.08
C HIS A 14 -0.53 -11.62 -10.07
N TRP A 15 0.21 -10.62 -9.56
CA TRP A 15 0.88 -9.60 -10.37
C TRP A 15 2.10 -10.19 -11.08
N THR A 16 2.89 -10.98 -10.35
CA THR A 16 4.10 -11.66 -10.86
C THR A 16 4.30 -13.00 -10.14
N ASP A 17 5.38 -13.71 -10.50
CA ASP A 17 5.86 -14.89 -9.77
C ASP A 17 6.27 -14.58 -8.32
N GLN A 18 6.45 -13.31 -7.96
CA GLN A 18 6.86 -12.87 -6.63
C GLN A 18 5.82 -12.00 -5.93
N LEU A 19 4.79 -11.52 -6.61
CA LEU A 19 3.84 -10.56 -6.07
C LEU A 19 2.41 -11.00 -6.31
N PHE A 20 1.58 -10.86 -5.29
CA PHE A 20 0.15 -11.11 -5.40
C PHE A 20 -0.62 -10.28 -4.39
N SER A 21 -1.87 -10.01 -4.69
CA SER A 21 -2.82 -9.46 -3.75
C SER A 21 -4.01 -10.40 -3.58
N PHE A 22 -4.70 -10.24 -2.46
CA PHE A 22 -5.91 -10.97 -2.19
C PHE A 22 -6.82 -10.14 -1.29
N THR A 23 -8.11 -10.39 -1.43
CA THR A 23 -9.14 -9.78 -0.58
C THR A 23 -9.75 -10.84 0.33
N THR A 24 -10.25 -10.40 1.48
CA THR A 24 -11.01 -11.24 2.40
C THR A 24 -12.29 -10.56 2.85
N THR A 25 -13.18 -11.35 3.45
CA THR A 25 -14.24 -10.79 4.29
C THR A 25 -13.64 -9.92 5.40
N ARG A 26 -14.50 -9.09 5.99
CA ARG A 26 -14.17 -8.23 7.12
C ARG A 26 -15.25 -8.36 8.19
N ASP A 27 -14.88 -8.82 9.38
CA ASP A 27 -15.73 -8.72 10.57
C ASP A 27 -16.22 -7.28 10.76
N THR A 28 -17.53 -7.11 10.94
CA THR A 28 -18.17 -5.78 11.03
C THR A 28 -17.68 -4.95 12.21
N ALA A 29 -17.12 -5.57 13.25
CA ALA A 29 -16.50 -4.91 14.40
C ALA A 29 -15.01 -4.59 14.16
N PHE A 30 -14.42 -5.03 13.06
CA PHE A 30 -13.03 -4.74 12.72
C PHE A 30 -12.87 -3.27 12.31
N ARG A 31 -12.13 -2.52 13.13
CA ARG A 31 -11.83 -1.10 12.92
C ARG A 31 -10.32 -0.90 12.86
N PHE A 32 -9.88 -0.05 11.94
CA PHE A 32 -8.48 0.35 11.77
C PHE A 32 -8.40 1.78 11.24
N VAL A 33 -7.23 2.37 11.36
CA VAL A 33 -6.86 3.66 10.74
C VAL A 33 -6.07 3.37 9.47
N ASN A 34 -6.36 4.11 8.40
CA ASN A 34 -5.67 3.93 7.12
C ASN A 34 -4.14 4.08 7.29
N GLY A 35 -3.40 3.15 6.71
CA GLY A 35 -1.94 3.01 6.88
C GLY A 35 -1.48 2.10 8.03
N GLN A 36 -2.39 1.56 8.84
CA GLN A 36 -2.06 0.53 9.83
C GLN A 36 -1.80 -0.85 9.20
N PHE A 37 -1.15 -1.70 9.99
CA PHE A 37 -1.00 -3.13 9.72
C PHE A 37 -1.70 -3.96 10.81
N THR A 38 -1.99 -5.21 10.48
CA THR A 38 -2.40 -6.23 11.45
C THR A 38 -1.61 -7.52 11.25
N MET A 39 -1.69 -8.43 12.21
CA MET A 39 -1.13 -9.76 12.05
C MET A 39 -2.08 -10.60 11.20
N ILE A 40 -1.60 -11.20 10.12
CA ILE A 40 -2.34 -12.22 9.38
C ILE A 40 -1.59 -13.53 9.36
N GLY A 41 -2.26 -14.63 9.06
CA GLY A 41 -1.57 -15.90 8.88
C GLY A 41 -2.46 -17.09 8.61
N LEU A 42 -1.84 -18.27 8.70
CA LEU A 42 -2.49 -19.55 8.47
C LEU A 42 -2.24 -20.49 9.65
N PRO A 43 -3.13 -21.45 9.92
CA PRO A 43 -2.86 -22.51 10.87
C PRO A 43 -1.80 -23.46 10.29
N VAL A 44 -0.72 -23.70 11.04
CA VAL A 44 0.34 -24.65 10.70
C VAL A 44 0.59 -25.54 11.91
N ASN A 45 0.40 -26.86 11.76
CA ASN A 45 0.55 -27.83 12.84
C ASN A 45 -0.26 -27.46 14.10
N GLY A 46 -1.50 -26.98 13.91
CA GLY A 46 -2.39 -26.57 14.99
C GLY A 46 -2.04 -25.25 15.68
N LYS A 47 -1.03 -24.51 15.20
CA LYS A 47 -0.64 -23.20 15.74
C LYS A 47 -0.73 -22.10 14.66
N PRO A 48 -1.10 -20.87 15.03
CA PRO A 48 -1.14 -19.77 14.07
C PRO A 48 0.27 -19.34 13.67
N LEU A 49 0.59 -19.41 12.38
CA LEU A 49 1.81 -18.84 11.82
C LEU A 49 1.52 -17.44 11.30
N LEU A 50 1.93 -16.42 12.05
CA LEU A 50 1.52 -15.04 11.81
C LEU A 50 2.66 -14.16 11.30
N ARG A 51 2.32 -13.16 10.47
CA ARG A 51 3.21 -12.07 10.07
C ARG A 51 2.44 -10.75 10.02
N ALA A 52 3.15 -9.65 10.21
CA ALA A 52 2.59 -8.31 10.06
C ALA A 52 2.34 -8.01 8.58
N TYR A 53 1.14 -7.51 8.26
CA TYR A 53 0.72 -7.12 6.94
C TYR A 53 -0.05 -5.80 7.00
N SER A 54 0.40 -4.82 6.23
CA SER A 54 -0.35 -3.58 6.03
C SER A 54 -1.70 -3.89 5.41
N ILE A 55 -2.74 -3.24 5.92
CA ILE A 55 -4.08 -3.36 5.35
C ILE A 55 -4.11 -2.41 4.15
N ALA A 56 -4.27 -2.96 2.94
CA ALA A 56 -4.24 -2.21 1.69
C ALA A 56 -5.62 -1.66 1.29
N SER A 57 -6.70 -2.17 1.90
CA SER A 57 -8.01 -1.55 1.80
C SER A 57 -8.14 -0.33 2.70
N ALA A 58 -9.03 0.59 2.34
CA ALA A 58 -9.44 1.69 3.20
C ALA A 58 -10.41 1.21 4.28
N ASN A 59 -10.43 1.92 5.40
CA ASN A 59 -11.21 1.59 6.57
C ASN A 59 -12.73 1.69 6.39
N HIS A 60 -13.21 2.30 5.31
CA HIS A 60 -14.62 2.34 4.93
C HIS A 60 -15.02 1.25 3.93
N GLU A 61 -14.07 0.48 3.38
CA GLU A 61 -14.37 -0.61 2.46
C GLU A 61 -14.88 -1.86 3.21
N GLU A 62 -15.80 -2.60 2.60
CA GLU A 62 -16.40 -3.79 3.20
C GLU A 62 -15.47 -5.00 3.27
N MET A 63 -14.37 -4.98 2.51
CA MET A 63 -13.40 -6.06 2.42
C MET A 63 -12.04 -5.63 2.98
N LEU A 64 -11.28 -6.61 3.45
CA LEU A 64 -9.84 -6.40 3.70
C LEU A 64 -9.08 -6.75 2.43
N GLU A 65 -8.07 -5.96 2.11
CA GLU A 65 -7.13 -6.27 1.02
C GLU A 65 -5.70 -6.31 1.56
N PHE A 66 -4.91 -7.25 1.06
CA PHE A 66 -3.50 -7.39 1.40
C PHE A 66 -2.66 -7.54 0.13
N PHE A 67 -1.50 -6.87 0.13
CA PHE A 67 -0.51 -6.99 -0.93
C PHE A 67 0.73 -7.70 -0.39
N SER A 68 1.10 -8.82 -1.02
CA SER A 68 2.08 -9.77 -0.49
C SER A 68 3.17 -10.11 -1.48
N ILE A 69 4.35 -10.36 -0.92
CA ILE A 69 5.45 -11.04 -1.60
C ILE A 69 5.27 -12.56 -1.52
N LYS A 70 5.84 -13.29 -2.48
CA LYS A 70 6.03 -14.74 -2.48
C LYS A 70 7.52 -15.01 -2.27
N VAL A 71 7.88 -15.46 -1.07
CA VAL A 71 9.23 -15.95 -0.77
C VAL A 71 9.19 -17.48 -0.82
N PRO A 72 9.94 -18.15 -1.72
CA PRO A 72 9.87 -19.61 -1.93
C PRO A 72 10.02 -20.42 -0.64
N GLU A 73 10.93 -20.02 0.24
CA GLU A 73 11.19 -20.69 1.53
C GLU A 73 10.66 -19.87 2.72
N GLY A 74 9.84 -18.86 2.47
CA GLY A 74 9.28 -18.01 3.51
C GLY A 74 8.28 -18.80 4.36
N PRO A 75 8.37 -18.82 5.71
CA PRO A 75 7.53 -19.67 6.55
C PRO A 75 6.02 -19.53 6.26
N LEU A 76 5.56 -18.28 6.10
CA LEU A 76 4.17 -17.99 5.78
C LEU A 76 3.93 -17.94 4.27
N THR A 77 4.70 -17.12 3.53
CA THR A 77 4.43 -16.79 2.13
C THR A 77 4.54 -17.98 1.18
N SER A 78 5.37 -18.99 1.51
CA SER A 78 5.44 -20.25 0.76
C SER A 78 4.09 -20.99 0.72
N ARG A 79 3.24 -20.77 1.73
CA ARG A 79 1.88 -21.33 1.83
C ARG A 79 0.84 -20.31 1.36
N LEU A 80 0.99 -19.05 1.77
CA LEU A 80 0.05 -17.97 1.46
C LEU A 80 -0.08 -17.72 -0.06
N GLN A 81 0.98 -17.96 -0.83
CA GLN A 81 0.93 -17.83 -2.29
C GLN A 81 -0.04 -18.81 -2.97
N HIS A 82 -0.50 -19.85 -2.28
CA HIS A 82 -1.39 -20.87 -2.79
C HIS A 82 -2.86 -20.67 -2.35
N LEU A 83 -3.17 -19.53 -1.72
CA LEU A 83 -4.55 -19.20 -1.33
C LEU A 83 -5.50 -19.27 -2.53
N GLN A 84 -6.71 -19.76 -2.26
CA GLN A 84 -7.84 -19.78 -3.19
C GLN A 84 -9.06 -19.11 -2.56
N PRO A 85 -9.98 -18.55 -3.37
CA PRO A 85 -11.28 -18.12 -2.87
C PRO A 85 -11.97 -19.21 -2.02
N GLY A 86 -12.45 -18.83 -0.83
CA GLY A 86 -13.06 -19.74 0.15
C GLY A 86 -12.13 -20.22 1.27
N ASP A 87 -10.81 -20.07 1.10
CA ASP A 87 -9.82 -20.42 2.13
C ASP A 87 -9.97 -19.54 3.39
N ASP A 88 -9.58 -20.11 4.53
CA ASP A 88 -9.53 -19.41 5.81
C ASP A 88 -8.21 -18.64 5.98
N LEU A 89 -8.32 -17.39 6.41
CA LEU A 89 -7.19 -16.56 6.82
C LEU A 89 -7.38 -16.11 8.28
N ILE A 90 -6.34 -16.28 9.08
CA ILE A 90 -6.31 -15.74 10.45
C ILE A 90 -6.00 -14.25 10.37
N VAL A 91 -6.81 -13.41 11.00
CA VAL A 91 -6.62 -11.95 11.10
C VAL A 91 -6.61 -11.51 12.56
N GLY A 92 -5.59 -10.76 12.96
CA GLY A 92 -5.45 -10.21 14.31
C GLY A 92 -6.38 -9.04 14.56
N ARG A 93 -7.03 -8.99 15.73
CA ARG A 93 -8.06 -7.98 16.05
C ARG A 93 -7.51 -6.60 16.44
N LYS A 94 -6.19 -6.43 16.54
CA LYS A 94 -5.54 -5.19 17.02
C LYS A 94 -4.62 -4.59 15.95
N PRO A 95 -5.17 -3.81 15.01
CA PRO A 95 -4.37 -3.03 14.07
C PRO A 95 -3.50 -2.01 14.80
N THR A 96 -2.29 -1.78 14.28
CA THR A 96 -1.33 -0.80 14.81
C THR A 96 -0.43 -0.30 13.69
N GLY A 97 0.39 0.72 13.94
CA GLY A 97 1.32 1.24 12.94
C GLY A 97 1.67 2.69 13.16
N THR A 98 2.67 3.16 12.42
CA THR A 98 3.21 4.52 12.51
C THR A 98 2.82 5.40 11.32
N LEU A 99 2.39 4.81 10.20
CA LEU A 99 2.03 5.48 8.95
C LEU A 99 0.63 6.07 9.04
N LEU A 100 0.43 7.02 9.95
CA LEU A 100 -0.86 7.63 10.26
C LEU A 100 -0.80 9.11 9.94
N LEU A 101 -1.83 9.65 9.28
CA LEU A 101 -1.91 11.07 8.97
C LEU A 101 -1.77 11.93 10.25
N GLN A 102 -2.39 11.51 11.35
CA GLN A 102 -2.34 12.19 12.65
C GLN A 102 -0.93 12.34 13.26
N ASN A 103 0.04 11.54 12.80
CA ASN A 103 1.43 11.65 13.26
C ASN A 103 2.22 12.72 12.50
N LEU A 104 1.64 13.33 11.45
CA LEU A 104 2.27 14.34 10.63
C LEU A 104 1.84 15.75 11.05
N LEU A 105 2.82 16.66 11.15
CA LEU A 105 2.56 18.09 11.26
C LEU A 105 1.79 18.60 10.03
N PRO A 106 1.00 19.68 10.14
CA PRO A 106 0.34 20.30 8.97
C PRO A 106 1.35 20.65 7.88
N GLY A 107 1.05 20.43 6.60
CA GLY A 107 1.93 20.72 5.46
C GLY A 107 1.16 20.69 4.14
N GLY A 108 1.75 21.20 3.05
CA GLY A 108 1.09 21.25 1.75
C GLY A 108 1.24 20.00 0.90
N THR A 109 2.37 19.29 0.99
CA THR A 109 2.64 18.09 0.19
C THR A 109 2.91 16.89 1.07
N LEU A 110 2.23 15.77 0.82
CA LEU A 110 2.53 14.47 1.41
C LEU A 110 3.25 13.58 0.41
N TRP A 111 4.49 13.22 0.71
CA TRP A 111 5.30 12.26 -0.02
C TRP A 111 5.19 10.88 0.62
N MET A 112 4.64 9.91 -0.10
CA MET A 112 4.61 8.51 0.28
C MET A 112 5.64 7.74 -0.57
N LEU A 113 6.75 7.36 0.06
CA LEU A 113 7.90 6.73 -0.59
C LEU A 113 7.86 5.21 -0.35
N ALA A 114 7.56 4.45 -1.40
CA ALA A 114 7.37 3.00 -1.37
C ALA A 114 8.40 2.23 -2.19
N THR A 115 8.92 1.13 -1.65
CA THR A 115 9.59 0.09 -2.46
C THR A 115 8.91 -1.26 -2.35
N GLY A 116 8.65 -1.91 -3.49
CA GLY A 116 7.97 -3.22 -3.55
C GLY A 116 6.65 -3.24 -2.78
N THR A 117 6.47 -4.21 -1.87
CA THR A 117 5.24 -4.33 -1.06
C THR A 117 5.05 -3.20 -0.03
N GLY A 118 6.05 -2.32 0.14
CA GLY A 118 5.90 -1.08 0.90
C GLY A 118 4.82 -0.14 0.36
N LEU A 119 4.31 -0.40 -0.85
CA LEU A 119 3.13 0.29 -1.40
C LEU A 119 1.84 0.00 -0.61
N ALA A 120 1.73 -1.16 0.04
CA ALA A 120 0.51 -1.65 0.68
C ALA A 120 -0.22 -0.64 1.61
N PRO A 121 0.44 0.00 2.61
CA PRO A 121 -0.25 0.97 3.46
C PRO A 121 -0.71 2.23 2.70
N PHE A 122 -0.04 2.57 1.60
CA PHE A 122 -0.39 3.76 0.81
C PHE A 122 -1.62 3.51 -0.06
N LEU A 123 -1.89 2.27 -0.48
CA LEU A 123 -3.16 1.91 -1.12
C LEU A 123 -4.37 2.25 -0.22
N SER A 124 -4.23 2.08 1.09
CA SER A 124 -5.25 2.45 2.07
C SER A 124 -5.39 3.98 2.20
N LEU A 125 -4.26 4.68 2.31
CA LEU A 125 -4.23 6.14 2.53
C LEU A 125 -4.71 6.96 1.33
N ILE A 126 -4.38 6.55 0.10
CA ILE A 126 -4.85 7.24 -1.12
C ILE A 126 -6.34 7.03 -1.41
N LYS A 127 -6.98 6.07 -0.74
CA LYS A 127 -8.42 5.90 -0.79
C LYS A 127 -9.14 6.71 0.29
N ASP A 128 -8.41 7.38 1.20
CA ASP A 128 -8.97 8.17 2.30
C ASP A 128 -9.21 9.64 1.89
N PRO A 129 -10.46 10.15 1.93
CA PRO A 129 -10.73 11.57 1.71
C PRO A 129 -9.94 12.51 2.63
N GLU A 130 -9.67 12.12 3.89
CA GLU A 130 -8.91 12.95 4.84
C GLU A 130 -7.50 13.26 4.31
N THR A 131 -6.89 12.34 3.56
CA THR A 131 -5.58 12.57 2.93
C THR A 131 -5.62 13.79 2.01
N TYR A 132 -6.69 13.96 1.24
CA TYR A 132 -6.85 15.03 0.27
C TYR A 132 -7.35 16.34 0.89
N GLU A 133 -8.06 16.28 2.01
CA GLU A 133 -8.41 17.46 2.80
C GLU A 133 -7.18 18.09 3.45
N ARG A 134 -6.22 17.25 3.88
CA ARG A 134 -5.05 17.69 4.63
C ARG A 134 -3.88 18.16 3.78
N PHE A 135 -3.78 17.71 2.53
CA PHE A 135 -2.64 17.97 1.67
C PHE A 135 -3.07 18.46 0.29
N ALA A 136 -2.51 19.59 -0.14
CA ALA A 136 -2.73 20.12 -1.48
C ALA A 136 -2.17 19.21 -2.58
N LYS A 137 -1.10 18.46 -2.27
CA LYS A 137 -0.51 17.45 -3.14
C LYS A 137 -0.21 16.16 -2.39
N VAL A 138 -0.51 15.04 -3.01
CA VAL A 138 -0.22 13.69 -2.50
C VAL A 138 0.63 12.98 -3.54
N VAL A 139 1.89 12.71 -3.22
CA VAL A 139 2.85 12.10 -4.15
C VAL A 139 3.13 10.67 -3.73
N ILE A 140 2.86 9.72 -4.61
CA ILE A 140 3.22 8.31 -4.42
C ILE A 140 4.42 7.99 -5.28
N VAL A 141 5.55 7.68 -4.66
CA VAL A 141 6.74 7.22 -5.35
C VAL A 141 6.87 5.71 -5.15
N HIS A 142 6.75 4.91 -6.22
CA HIS A 142 6.79 3.46 -6.14
C HIS A 142 8.00 2.90 -6.90
N GLY A 143 9.01 2.46 -6.14
CA GLY A 143 10.25 1.91 -6.66
C GLY A 143 10.25 0.38 -6.71
N CYS A 144 10.46 -0.17 -7.91
CA CYS A 144 10.57 -1.62 -8.14
C CYS A 144 11.87 -2.00 -8.88
N ARG A 145 12.12 -3.29 -9.06
CA ARG A 145 13.23 -3.77 -9.90
C ARG A 145 12.84 -3.72 -11.37
N THR A 146 11.65 -4.22 -11.69
CA THR A 146 11.14 -4.37 -13.06
C THR A 146 9.80 -3.67 -13.22
N GLN A 147 9.37 -3.46 -14.46
CA GLN A 147 8.06 -2.85 -14.76
C GLN A 147 6.90 -3.76 -14.34
N ALA A 148 7.06 -5.08 -14.44
CA ALA A 148 6.04 -6.05 -14.04
C ALA A 148 5.73 -6.01 -12.53
N GLU A 149 6.70 -5.58 -11.71
CA GLU A 149 6.52 -5.41 -10.27
C GLU A 149 5.74 -4.15 -9.88
N LEU A 150 5.40 -3.26 -10.84
CA LEU A 150 4.57 -2.06 -10.59
C LEU A 150 3.08 -2.44 -10.41
N ALA A 151 2.81 -3.23 -9.37
CA ALA A 151 1.45 -3.60 -8.96
C ALA A 151 0.57 -2.35 -8.76
N TYR A 152 -0.72 -2.47 -9.06
CA TYR A 152 -1.70 -1.38 -8.98
C TYR A 152 -1.41 -0.16 -9.85
N ARG A 153 -0.52 -0.26 -10.84
CA ARG A 153 -0.24 0.86 -11.75
C ARG A 153 -1.50 1.40 -12.45
N GLN A 154 -2.40 0.50 -12.88
CA GLN A 154 -3.65 0.89 -13.53
C GLN A 154 -4.59 1.66 -12.57
N LEU A 155 -4.64 1.26 -11.30
CA LEU A 155 -5.39 1.94 -10.25
C LEU A 155 -4.95 3.40 -10.13
N PHE A 156 -3.64 3.64 -10.06
CA PHE A 156 -3.08 4.99 -9.91
C PHE A 156 -3.17 5.84 -11.17
N GLU A 157 -2.92 5.26 -12.35
CA GLU A 157 -2.88 6.02 -13.60
C GLU A 157 -4.27 6.29 -14.18
N HIS A 158 -5.30 5.53 -13.77
CA HIS A 158 -6.63 5.61 -14.38
C HIS A 158 -7.77 5.47 -13.36
N GLU A 159 -7.93 4.32 -12.70
CA GLU A 159 -9.18 3.96 -12.02
C GLU A 159 -9.54 4.95 -10.87
N LEU A 160 -8.55 5.40 -10.09
CA LEU A 160 -8.79 6.37 -9.02
C LEU A 160 -9.21 7.74 -9.54
N HIS A 161 -8.76 8.11 -10.74
CA HIS A 161 -9.14 9.35 -11.39
C HIS A 161 -10.57 9.29 -11.92
N GLU A 162 -11.15 8.11 -12.08
CA GLU A 162 -12.53 7.90 -12.54
C GLU A 162 -13.48 7.55 -11.38
N HIS A 163 -12.96 7.40 -10.17
CA HIS A 163 -13.74 7.04 -8.98
C HIS A 163 -14.84 8.07 -8.68
N GLU A 164 -16.07 7.61 -8.43
CA GLU A 164 -17.26 8.45 -8.24
C GLU A 164 -17.05 9.56 -7.19
N TYR A 165 -16.43 9.21 -6.06
CA TYR A 165 -16.25 10.13 -4.92
C TYR A 165 -14.84 10.75 -4.84
N LEU A 166 -13.83 10.09 -5.40
CA LEU A 166 -12.42 10.50 -5.22
C LEU A 166 -11.81 11.06 -6.50
N GLY A 167 -12.45 10.88 -7.65
CA GLY A 167 -11.89 11.20 -8.95
C GLY A 167 -11.50 12.66 -9.11
N GLU A 168 -12.30 13.60 -8.58
CA GLU A 168 -11.95 15.02 -8.63
C GLU A 168 -10.72 15.34 -7.77
N LEU A 169 -10.68 14.82 -6.53
CA LEU A 169 -9.55 15.01 -5.62
C LEU A 169 -8.27 14.39 -6.21
N THR A 170 -8.34 13.16 -6.69
CA THR A 170 -7.18 12.44 -7.21
C THR A 170 -6.65 13.08 -8.49
N ARG A 171 -7.51 13.52 -9.44
CA ARG A 171 -7.06 14.23 -10.65
C ARG A 171 -6.32 15.52 -10.33
N ASN A 172 -6.72 16.22 -9.27
CA ASN A 172 -6.17 17.52 -8.92
C ASN A 172 -4.94 17.42 -7.99
N GLN A 173 -4.88 16.41 -7.12
CA GLN A 173 -3.95 16.35 -6.00
C GLN A 173 -3.02 15.14 -6.02
N LEU A 174 -3.42 13.99 -6.60
CA LEU A 174 -2.64 12.76 -6.60
C LEU A 174 -1.62 12.75 -7.74
N LEU A 175 -0.35 12.52 -7.41
CA LEU A 175 0.75 12.38 -8.36
C LEU A 175 1.42 11.02 -8.15
N TYR A 176 1.31 10.13 -9.15
CA TYR A 176 1.95 8.82 -9.13
C TYR A 176 3.27 8.83 -9.92
N TYR A 177 4.36 8.48 -9.23
CA TYR A 177 5.70 8.40 -9.79
C TYR A 177 6.25 6.97 -9.64
N PRO A 178 5.99 6.08 -10.63
CA PRO A 178 6.62 4.76 -10.66
C PRO A 178 8.07 4.89 -11.13
N THR A 179 8.99 4.17 -10.52
CA THR A 179 10.40 4.06 -10.97
C THR A 179 10.88 2.61 -10.91
N VAL A 180 11.77 2.24 -11.82
CA VAL A 180 12.38 0.90 -11.87
C VAL A 180 13.91 0.99 -11.91
N THR A 181 14.60 -0.10 -11.59
CA THR A 181 16.07 -0.10 -11.46
C THR A 181 16.81 -1.08 -12.35
N ARG A 182 16.13 -2.03 -12.99
CA ARG A 182 16.76 -3.12 -13.76
C ARG A 182 16.26 -3.25 -15.20
N GLU A 183 15.40 -2.34 -15.63
CA GLU A 183 14.81 -2.34 -16.97
C GLU A 183 14.66 -0.90 -17.47
N LYS A 184 14.62 -0.73 -18.79
CA LYS A 184 14.37 0.57 -19.40
C LYS A 184 12.96 1.04 -19.11
N PHE A 185 12.78 2.25 -18.61
CA PHE A 185 11.47 2.83 -18.28
C PHE A 185 11.51 4.36 -18.31
N ARG A 186 10.34 5.01 -18.25
CA ARG A 186 10.26 6.48 -18.26
C ARG A 186 10.99 7.14 -17.08
N ASN A 187 10.97 6.47 -15.92
CA ASN A 187 11.69 6.86 -14.72
C ASN A 187 12.57 5.70 -14.29
N GLU A 188 13.89 5.92 -14.23
CA GLU A 188 14.86 4.91 -13.87
C GLU A 188 15.70 5.40 -12.68
N GLY A 189 15.95 4.51 -11.72
CA GLY A 189 16.80 4.78 -10.57
C GLY A 189 16.11 4.59 -9.22
N ARG A 190 16.91 4.63 -8.15
CA ARG A 190 16.39 4.52 -6.78
C ARG A 190 15.74 5.83 -6.36
N ILE A 191 14.70 5.75 -5.52
CA ILE A 191 14.01 6.93 -4.97
C ILE A 191 15.01 7.92 -4.36
N THR A 192 15.99 7.43 -3.60
CA THR A 192 17.03 8.25 -2.98
C THR A 192 17.88 9.02 -3.99
N GLU A 193 18.24 8.40 -5.12
CA GLU A 193 19.06 9.03 -6.17
C GLU A 193 18.24 10.08 -6.95
N LEU A 194 16.97 9.77 -7.22
CA LEU A 194 16.04 10.66 -7.91
C LEU A 194 15.71 11.90 -7.08
N MET A 195 15.59 11.74 -5.76
CA MET A 195 15.44 12.87 -4.83
C MET A 195 16.73 13.68 -4.71
N ALA A 196 17.88 13.03 -4.51
CA ALA A 196 19.17 13.71 -4.32
C ALA A 196 19.61 14.51 -5.56
N SER A 197 19.36 13.97 -6.76
CA SER A 197 19.65 14.66 -8.03
C SER A 197 18.68 15.78 -8.36
N GLY A 198 17.55 15.86 -7.66
CA GLY A 198 16.46 16.79 -7.96
C GLY A 198 15.55 16.35 -9.13
N LYS A 199 15.87 15.23 -9.81
CA LYS A 199 15.11 14.74 -10.96
C LYS A 199 13.64 14.48 -10.61
N LEU A 200 13.38 13.86 -9.45
CA LEU A 200 12.01 13.56 -9.00
C LEU A 200 11.13 14.82 -8.96
N TYR A 201 11.65 15.89 -8.36
CA TYR A 201 10.92 17.15 -8.22
C TYR A 201 10.72 17.82 -9.59
N SER A 202 11.76 17.82 -10.42
CA SER A 202 11.70 18.37 -11.78
C SER A 202 10.67 17.65 -12.65
N ASP A 203 10.63 16.32 -12.61
CA ASP A 203 9.68 15.54 -13.41
C ASP A 203 8.23 15.79 -12.99
N LEU A 204 8.00 16.02 -11.69
CA LEU A 204 6.68 16.29 -11.12
C LEU A 204 6.28 17.77 -11.18
N ASN A 205 7.16 18.65 -11.67
CA ASN A 205 7.01 20.10 -11.64
C ASN A 205 6.69 20.62 -10.21
N LEU A 206 7.40 20.09 -9.22
CA LEU A 206 7.33 20.50 -7.82
C LEU A 206 8.65 21.14 -7.39
N PRO A 207 8.64 22.06 -6.40
CA PRO A 207 9.87 22.52 -5.79
C PRO A 207 10.57 21.36 -5.05
N PRO A 208 11.89 21.46 -4.82
CA PRO A 208 12.57 20.57 -3.89
C PRO A 208 11.90 20.59 -2.53
N ALA A 209 11.86 19.43 -1.86
CA ALA A 209 11.21 19.30 -0.56
C ALA A 209 11.74 20.31 0.46
N ALA A 210 10.82 20.97 1.18
CA ALA A 210 11.10 21.95 2.20
C ALA A 210 10.50 21.52 3.55
N LEU A 211 11.22 21.81 4.65
CA LEU A 211 10.85 21.36 6.00
C LEU A 211 9.49 21.91 6.45
N ASP A 212 9.18 23.14 6.07
CA ASP A 212 7.95 23.84 6.43
C ASP A 212 6.71 23.27 5.71
N ASN A 213 6.86 22.84 4.47
CA ASN A 213 5.73 22.43 3.61
C ASN A 213 5.57 20.91 3.42
N ASP A 214 6.65 20.13 3.39
CA ASP A 214 6.62 18.75 2.92
C ASP A 214 6.61 17.74 4.08
N ARG A 215 5.75 16.73 3.98
CA ARG A 215 5.63 15.63 4.95
C ARG A 215 5.92 14.31 4.25
N PHE A 216 6.46 13.37 5.01
CA PHE A 216 6.94 12.10 4.47
C PHE A 216 6.37 10.91 5.23
N MET A 217 5.94 9.92 4.46
CA MET A 217 5.73 8.55 4.92
C MET A 217 6.63 7.63 4.08
N ILE A 218 7.33 6.71 4.73
CA ILE A 218 8.32 5.85 4.07
C ILE A 218 8.04 4.40 4.46
N CYS A 219 7.91 3.53 3.46
CA CYS A 219 7.70 2.11 3.66
C CYS A 219 8.40 1.33 2.54
N GLY A 220 9.35 0.44 2.84
CA GLY A 220 10.15 -0.18 1.78
C GLY A 220 11.03 -1.32 2.24
#